data_AF-A0A7Z1EID1-F1
#
_entry.id   AF-A0A7Z1EID1-F1
#
_cell.length_a   1.000
_cell.length_b   1.000
_cell.length_c   1.000
_cell.angle_alpha   90.00
_cell.angle_beta   90.00
_cell.angle_gamma   90.00
#
_symmetry.space_group_name_H-M   'P 1'
#
loop_
_entity.id
_entity.type
_entity.pdbx_description
1 polymer ?
#
loop_
_entity_poly.entity_id
_entity_poly.type
_entity_poly.pdbx_seq_one_letter_code
_entity_poly.pdbx_strand_id
1 'polypeptide(L)'
;MGKGSSKGHTPREAKDNLKSTQLLSVIDAISEGPIEGPVDGLKSVLLNSTPVLDSEGNTNISGVTVVFRAGEQEQTPPEGFESSGSETVLGTEVKYDTPITRTITSANIDRLRFTFGVQALVETTSKGDRNP
;
A
#
# COMPACT_ATOMS: atom_id res chain seq x y z
N MET A 1 5.28 0.19 -60.04
CA MET A 1 4.45 -0.45 -58.99
C MET A 1 4.83 0.16 -57.65
N GLY A 2 3.83 0.44 -56.82
CA GLY A 2 3.80 1.58 -55.90
C GLY A 2 4.73 1.50 -54.69
N LYS A 3 5.48 2.57 -54.46
CA LYS A 3 6.12 2.85 -53.16
C LYS A 3 5.03 3.25 -52.18
N GLY A 4 4.57 2.31 -51.37
CA GLY A 4 3.72 2.59 -50.23
C GLY A 4 4.50 3.38 -49.19
N SER A 5 4.23 4.68 -49.08
CA SER A 5 4.73 5.53 -48.01
C SER A 5 4.01 5.14 -46.72
N SER A 6 4.52 4.13 -46.01
CA SER A 6 4.09 3.89 -44.63
C SER A 6 4.72 4.99 -43.76
N LYS A 7 3.89 5.95 -43.36
CA LYS A 7 4.22 6.97 -42.37
C LYS A 7 4.90 6.27 -41.17
N GLY A 8 6.15 6.62 -40.89
CA GLY A 8 6.93 6.00 -39.81
C GLY A 8 6.17 6.11 -38.49
N HIS A 9 5.93 4.97 -37.84
CA HIS A 9 5.27 4.91 -36.56
C HIS A 9 6.32 5.00 -35.45
N THR A 10 6.15 5.96 -34.54
CA THR A 10 6.98 6.05 -33.34
C THR A 10 6.25 5.30 -32.23
N PRO A 11 6.85 4.24 -31.66
CA PRO A 11 6.27 3.51 -30.54
C PRO A 11 5.91 4.44 -29.38
N ARG A 12 4.73 4.24 -28.78
CA ARG A 12 4.30 4.95 -27.59
C ARG A 12 4.21 4.00 -26.40
N GLU A 13 4.70 4.44 -25.25
CA GLU A 13 4.44 3.78 -23.96
C GLU A 13 3.26 4.47 -23.26
N ALA A 14 2.23 3.70 -22.91
CA ALA A 14 1.15 4.16 -22.05
C ALA A 14 1.68 4.43 -20.63
N LYS A 15 1.11 5.42 -19.96
CA LYS A 15 1.51 5.80 -18.61
C LYS A 15 1.18 4.67 -17.64
N ASP A 16 2.19 4.14 -16.98
CA ASP A 16 2.05 3.12 -15.93
C ASP A 16 1.26 3.68 -14.73
N ASN A 17 0.08 3.12 -14.51
CA ASN A 17 -0.76 3.38 -13.34
C ASN A 17 -1.03 2.10 -12.52
N LEU A 18 -0.23 1.05 -12.70
CA LEU A 18 -0.38 -0.27 -12.06
C LEU A 18 0.18 -0.32 -10.64
N LYS A 19 0.44 0.84 -10.02
CA LYS A 19 0.97 0.91 -8.67
C LYS A 19 -0.16 0.66 -7.68
N SER A 20 -0.13 -0.51 -7.04
CA SER A 20 -0.95 -0.80 -5.87
C SER A 20 -0.58 0.17 -4.75
N THR A 21 -1.55 0.93 -4.25
CA THR A 21 -1.39 1.70 -3.01
C THR A 21 -1.73 0.78 -1.85
N GLN A 22 -0.74 0.49 -1.01
CA GLN A 22 -0.93 -0.24 0.23
C GLN A 22 -1.03 0.76 1.38
N LEU A 23 -2.03 0.57 2.23
CA LEU A 23 -2.25 1.35 3.45
C LEU A 23 -1.83 0.50 4.64
N LEU A 24 -1.06 1.09 5.55
CA LEU A 24 -0.61 0.46 6.79
C LEU A 24 -1.15 1.26 7.98
N SER A 25 -1.75 0.57 8.94
CA SER A 25 -2.17 1.13 10.23
C SER A 25 -1.43 0.40 11.35
N VAL A 26 -0.80 1.13 12.25
CA VAL A 26 0.00 0.58 13.36
C VAL A 26 -0.39 1.29 14.65
N ILE A 27 -0.42 0.55 15.77
CA ILE A 27 -0.48 1.10 17.12
C ILE A 27 0.89 0.88 17.75
N ASP A 28 1.47 1.95 18.29
CA ASP A 28 2.69 1.89 19.10
C ASP A 28 2.35 2.23 20.56
N ALA A 29 2.78 1.36 21.48
CA ALA A 29 2.51 1.48 22.90
C ALA A 29 3.78 1.95 23.61
N ILE A 30 3.83 3.23 23.98
CA ILE A 30 5.04 3.91 24.45
C ILE A 30 5.14 3.96 25.99
N SER A 31 4.02 4.11 26.69
CA SER A 31 3.94 4.26 28.14
C SER A 31 2.68 3.62 28.71
N GLU A 32 2.71 3.24 29.99
CA GLU A 32 1.57 2.70 30.76
C GLU A 32 0.79 3.79 31.52
N GLY A 33 1.31 5.01 31.59
CA GLY A 33 0.66 6.14 32.28
C GLY A 33 0.73 7.45 31.51
N PRO A 34 0.11 8.52 32.06
CA PRO A 34 0.04 9.83 31.41
C PRO A 34 1.39 10.37 30.97
N ILE A 35 1.51 10.71 29.70
CA ILE A 35 2.66 11.41 29.11
C ILE A 35 2.19 12.56 28.22
N GLU A 36 3.01 13.60 28.08
CA GLU A 36 2.71 14.78 27.25
C GLU A 36 2.68 14.46 25.75
N GLY A 37 3.36 13.39 25.33
CA GLY A 37 3.42 12.95 23.94
C GLY A 37 4.60 13.52 23.14
N PRO A 38 4.52 13.46 21.80
CA PRO A 38 5.61 13.90 20.93
C PRO A 38 5.79 15.42 21.01
N VAL A 39 7.02 15.85 21.33
CA VAL A 39 7.36 17.26 21.59
C VAL A 39 7.00 18.18 20.42
N ASP A 40 7.23 17.73 19.18
CA ASP A 40 7.02 18.52 17.95
C ASP A 40 5.98 17.90 17.01
N GLY A 41 5.01 17.15 17.57
CA GLY A 41 3.95 16.52 16.79
C GLY A 41 4.49 15.60 15.69
N LEU A 42 4.08 15.80 14.43
CA LEU A 42 4.54 14.98 13.30
C LEU A 42 6.05 15.11 13.00
N LYS A 43 6.74 16.17 13.44
CA LYS A 43 8.21 16.25 13.30
C LYS A 43 8.92 15.23 14.18
N SER A 44 8.31 14.83 15.29
CA SER A 44 8.82 13.79 16.19
C SER A 44 8.51 12.37 15.71
N VAL A 45 7.75 12.21 14.61
CA VAL A 45 7.42 10.90 14.04
C VAL A 45 8.36 10.62 12.88
N LEU A 46 9.16 9.56 13.01
CA LEU A 46 10.17 9.20 12.03
C LEU A 46 9.81 7.86 11.38
N LEU A 47 9.81 7.82 10.05
CA LEU A 47 9.73 6.59 9.28
C LEU A 47 11.11 6.27 8.73
N ASN A 48 11.68 5.16 9.19
CA ASN A 48 13.06 4.78 8.86
C ASN A 48 14.05 5.93 9.11
N SER A 49 14.01 6.49 10.31
CA SER A 49 14.83 7.64 10.76
C SER A 49 14.62 8.95 9.97
N THR A 50 13.62 9.02 9.08
CA THR A 50 13.26 10.26 8.35
C THR A 50 12.03 10.89 8.99
N PRO A 51 12.11 12.13 9.50
CA PRO A 51 10.95 12.84 10.04
C PRO A 51 9.86 13.02 8.99
N VAL A 52 8.59 12.84 9.38
CA VAL A 52 7.42 13.03 8.49
C VAL A 52 7.34 14.48 8.01
N LEU A 53 7.59 15.43 8.91
CA LEU A 53 7.74 16.85 8.60
C LEU A 53 9.19 17.28 8.86
N ASP A 54 9.74 18.15 8.01
CA ASP A 54 11.05 18.76 8.23
C ASP A 54 11.02 19.82 9.35
N SER A 55 12.17 20.44 9.63
CA SER A 55 12.30 21.49 10.65
C SER A 55 11.45 22.72 10.35
N GLU A 56 11.18 23.02 9.08
CA GLU A 56 10.39 24.16 8.61
C GLU A 56 8.88 23.84 8.57
N GLY A 57 8.50 22.57 8.73
CA GLY A 57 7.13 22.08 8.67
C GLY A 57 6.68 21.59 7.30
N ASN A 58 7.57 21.51 6.31
CA ASN A 58 7.25 20.93 5.00
C ASN A 58 7.15 19.40 5.11
N THR A 59 6.28 18.81 4.29
CA THR A 59 6.04 17.37 4.28
C THR A 59 7.14 16.62 3.54
N ASN A 60 7.91 15.79 4.25
CA ASN A 60 8.83 14.83 3.64
C ASN A 60 8.09 13.57 3.16
N ILE A 61 7.06 13.15 3.89
CA ILE A 61 6.31 11.91 3.62
C ILE A 61 4.80 12.21 3.63
N SER A 62 4.21 12.17 2.45
CA SER A 62 2.77 12.43 2.26
C SER A 62 1.91 11.25 2.69
N GLY A 63 0.68 11.55 3.12
CA GLY A 63 -0.34 10.52 3.45
C GLY A 63 -0.18 9.88 4.83
N VAL A 64 0.68 10.43 5.69
CA VAL A 64 0.83 9.98 7.08
C VAL A 64 -0.19 10.70 7.97
N THR A 65 -0.93 9.95 8.78
CA THR A 65 -1.79 10.47 9.83
C THR A 65 -1.40 9.81 11.14
N VAL A 66 -1.23 10.60 12.20
CA VAL A 66 -0.85 10.12 13.52
C VAL A 66 -1.85 10.66 14.54
N VAL A 67 -2.36 9.77 15.38
CA VAL A 67 -3.22 10.12 16.50
C VAL A 67 -2.46 9.75 17.77
N PHE A 68 -2.12 10.76 18.57
CA PHE A 68 -1.48 10.55 19.86
C PHE A 68 -2.51 10.43 20.98
N ARG A 69 -2.24 9.56 21.95
CA ARG A 69 -3.06 9.37 23.15
C ARG A 69 -2.15 9.45 24.36
N ALA A 70 -2.47 10.35 25.29
CA ALA A 70 -1.64 10.65 26.45
C ALA A 70 -1.56 9.50 27.46
N GLY A 71 -2.40 8.46 27.38
CA GLY A 71 -2.41 7.37 28.35
C GLY A 71 -3.15 7.72 29.65
N GLU A 72 -4.04 8.71 29.61
CA GLU A 72 -4.93 9.06 30.72
C GLU A 72 -5.85 7.90 31.09
N GLN A 73 -6.29 7.88 32.36
CA GLN A 73 -7.18 6.84 32.89
C GLN A 73 -8.51 6.79 32.13
N GLU A 74 -9.06 7.95 31.78
CA GLU A 74 -10.24 8.08 30.93
C GLU A 74 -9.82 8.47 29.52
N GLN A 75 -10.06 7.59 28.54
CA GLN A 75 -9.79 7.87 27.14
C GLN A 75 -10.76 7.13 26.22
N THR A 76 -11.15 7.77 25.13
CA THR A 76 -12.00 7.16 24.09
C THR A 76 -11.26 6.00 23.41
N PRO A 77 -11.92 4.91 23.01
CA PRO A 77 -11.26 3.85 22.24
C PRO A 77 -10.59 4.36 20.94
N PRO A 78 -9.48 3.77 20.49
CA PRO A 78 -8.87 4.05 19.18
C PRO A 78 -9.83 3.74 18.02
N GLU A 79 -10.05 4.70 17.14
CA GLU A 79 -10.87 4.50 15.94
C GLU A 79 -10.02 3.95 14.77
N GLY A 80 -10.65 3.18 13.88
CA GLY A 80 -10.01 2.69 12.65
C GLY A 80 -9.21 1.39 12.82
N PHE A 81 -9.22 0.80 14.02
CA PHE A 81 -8.64 -0.51 14.33
C PHE A 81 -9.71 -1.59 14.53
N GLU A 82 -10.83 -1.46 13.82
CA GLU A 82 -11.99 -2.36 13.90
C GLU A 82 -11.70 -3.78 13.37
N SER A 83 -10.56 -3.97 12.70
CA SER A 83 -10.15 -5.28 12.20
C SER A 83 -8.64 -5.44 12.26
N SER A 84 -8.19 -6.64 12.63
CA SER A 84 -6.82 -7.08 12.39
C SER A 84 -6.78 -7.98 11.16
N GLY A 85 -5.62 -8.12 10.53
CA GLY A 85 -5.46 -8.97 9.37
C GLY A 85 -4.04 -9.53 9.30
N SER A 86 -3.93 -10.76 8.80
CA SER A 86 -2.66 -11.38 8.47
C SER A 86 -2.69 -11.74 6.98
N GLU A 87 -1.62 -11.39 6.27
CA GLU A 87 -1.44 -11.78 4.88
C GLU A 87 -0.51 -12.99 4.77
N THR A 88 -0.77 -13.87 3.81
CA THR A 88 0.14 -14.97 3.47
C THR A 88 0.28 -15.04 1.97
N VAL A 89 1.49 -14.76 1.48
CA VAL A 89 1.81 -14.83 0.06
C VAL A 89 1.89 -16.29 -0.36
N LEU A 90 1.10 -16.68 -1.37
CA LEU A 90 1.08 -18.06 -1.88
C LEU A 90 2.07 -18.29 -3.02
N GLY A 91 2.40 -17.27 -3.81
CA GLY A 91 3.33 -17.39 -4.94
C GLY A 91 2.87 -18.32 -6.07
N THR A 92 1.63 -18.80 -6.04
CA THR A 92 1.07 -19.73 -7.04
C THR A 92 0.29 -18.96 -8.10
N GLU A 93 0.55 -19.29 -9.37
CA GLU A 93 -0.24 -18.80 -10.49
C GLU A 93 -1.65 -19.41 -10.46
N VAL A 94 -2.67 -18.55 -10.55
CA VAL A 94 -4.07 -18.98 -10.64
C VAL A 94 -4.36 -19.42 -12.07
N LYS A 95 -4.74 -20.69 -12.26
CA LYS A 95 -5.10 -21.26 -13.57
C LYS A 95 -6.54 -21.76 -13.56
N TYR A 96 -7.17 -21.76 -14.73
CA TYR A 96 -8.56 -22.20 -14.90
C TYR A 96 -8.78 -23.66 -14.48
N ASP A 97 -7.84 -24.54 -14.82
CA ASP A 97 -7.93 -25.98 -14.63
C ASP A 97 -7.28 -26.49 -13.34
N THR A 98 -6.55 -25.63 -12.62
CA THR A 98 -5.73 -26.02 -11.47
C THR A 98 -6.20 -25.26 -10.22
N PRO A 99 -7.08 -25.86 -9.40
CA PRO A 99 -7.59 -25.20 -8.20
C PRO A 99 -6.51 -25.05 -7.13
N ILE A 100 -6.59 -23.96 -6.36
CA ILE A 100 -5.74 -23.71 -5.19
C ILE A 100 -6.59 -23.90 -3.93
N THR A 101 -6.19 -24.85 -3.07
CA THR A 101 -6.89 -25.13 -1.80
C THR A 101 -6.03 -24.71 -0.62
N ARG A 102 -6.61 -23.96 0.32
CA ARG A 102 -5.97 -23.54 1.57
C ARG A 102 -6.91 -23.75 2.75
N THR A 103 -6.38 -24.35 3.80
CA THR A 103 -7.07 -24.44 5.09
C THR A 103 -6.76 -23.20 5.91
N ILE A 104 -7.80 -22.59 6.46
CA ILE A 104 -7.70 -21.43 7.36
C ILE A 104 -7.87 -21.94 8.79
N THR A 105 -6.88 -21.68 9.65
CA THR A 105 -6.83 -22.25 11.01
C THR A 105 -7.02 -21.22 12.11
N SER A 106 -7.08 -19.92 11.81
CA SER A 106 -7.26 -18.90 12.85
C SER A 106 -8.70 -18.92 13.37
N ALA A 107 -8.85 -19.02 14.69
CA ALA A 107 -10.15 -19.13 15.35
C ALA A 107 -10.99 -17.84 15.27
N ASN A 108 -10.35 -16.68 15.12
CA ASN A 108 -10.99 -15.36 15.12
C ASN A 108 -10.95 -14.76 13.71
N ILE A 109 -11.72 -15.32 12.76
CA ILE A 109 -11.85 -14.79 11.40
C ILE A 109 -13.33 -14.60 11.04
N ASP A 110 -13.65 -13.43 10.51
CA ASP A 110 -14.96 -13.06 9.98
C ASP A 110 -14.92 -12.69 8.48
N ARG A 111 -13.72 -12.40 7.94
CA ARG A 111 -13.52 -11.97 6.55
C ARG A 111 -12.22 -12.51 5.96
N LEU A 112 -12.28 -12.95 4.71
CA LEU A 112 -11.11 -13.28 3.87
C LEU A 112 -10.90 -12.19 2.81
N ARG A 113 -9.63 -11.83 2.56
CA ARG A 113 -9.22 -10.94 1.48
C ARG A 113 -8.29 -11.69 0.56
N PHE A 114 -8.61 -11.70 -0.74
CA PHE A 114 -7.79 -12.32 -1.77
C PHE A 114 -7.14 -11.22 -2.59
N THR A 115 -5.80 -11.21 -2.64
CA THR A 115 -5.03 -10.28 -3.46
C THR A 115 -4.47 -11.04 -4.64
N PHE A 116 -4.77 -10.58 -5.86
CA PHE A 116 -4.25 -11.15 -7.09
C PHE A 116 -3.23 -10.20 -7.71
N GLY A 117 -2.05 -10.73 -8.01
CA GLY A 117 -1.02 -10.04 -8.78
C GLY A 117 -1.08 -10.47 -10.24
N VAL A 118 -0.76 -9.56 -11.15
CA VAL A 118 -0.62 -9.80 -12.59
C VAL A 118 0.78 -9.35 -13.00
N GLN A 119 1.49 -10.14 -13.81
CA GLN A 119 2.89 -9.83 -14.19
C GLN A 119 2.96 -8.57 -15.06
N ALA A 120 2.00 -8.38 -15.95
CA ALA A 120 1.88 -7.22 -16.81
C ALA A 120 0.41 -6.99 -17.17
N LEU A 121 -0.06 -5.76 -17.00
CA LEU A 121 -1.27 -5.25 -17.66
C LEU A 121 -0.82 -4.29 -18.76
N VAL A 122 0.07 -4.80 -19.62
CA VAL A 122 0.50 -4.08 -20.81
C VAL A 122 0.61 -5.04 -21.99
N GLU A 123 0.02 -4.67 -23.12
CA GLU A 123 0.20 -5.33 -24.40
C GLU A 123 1.34 -4.64 -25.16
N THR A 124 2.31 -5.42 -25.66
CA THR A 124 3.29 -4.91 -26.63
C THR A 124 2.84 -5.26 -28.04
N THR A 125 2.46 -4.27 -28.83
CA THR A 125 2.00 -4.50 -30.21
C THR A 125 3.17 -4.85 -31.13
N SER A 126 2.87 -5.44 -32.29
CA SER A 126 3.86 -5.73 -33.33
C SER A 126 4.56 -4.48 -33.90
N LYS A 127 4.10 -3.27 -33.55
CA LYS A 127 4.72 -1.99 -33.90
C LYS A 127 5.52 -1.38 -32.75
N GLY A 128 5.68 -2.09 -31.65
CA GLY A 128 6.45 -1.67 -30.47
C GLY A 128 5.67 -0.80 -29.47
N ASP A 129 4.38 -0.54 -29.69
CA ASP A 129 3.58 0.21 -28.73
C ASP A 129 3.34 -0.61 -27.46
N ARG A 130 3.37 0.04 -26.30
CA ARG A 130 2.95 -0.56 -25.02
C ARG A 130 1.64 0.08 -24.59
N ASN A 131 0.55 -0.67 -24.74
CA ASN A 131 -0.80 -0.24 -24.35
C ASN A 131 -1.20 -0.93 -23.04
N PRO A 132 -2.10 -0.35 -22.21
CA PRO A 132 -2.67 -1.02 -21.05
C PRO A 132 -3.56 -2.21 -21.45
#